data_AF-A0A4R8WQQ5-F1
#
_entry.id   AF-A0A4R8WQQ5-F1
#
_cell.length_a   1.000
_cell.length_b   1.000
_cell.length_c   1.000
_cell.angle_alpha   90.00
_cell.angle_beta   90.00
_cell.angle_gamma   90.00
#
_symmetry.space_group_name_H-M   'P 1'
#
loop_
_entity.id
_entity.type
_entity.pdbx_description
1 polymer ?
#
loop_
_entity_poly.entity_id
_entity_poly.type
_entity_poly.pdbx_seq_one_letter_code
_entity_poly.pdbx_strand_id
1 'polypeptide(L)'
;MIGFDDDLDVPRCSRAGCREDAQWRIDWRNPRIHTADRVKTWLACPEHVEYLREFLGARDFPVAVFALEAAPDTTPGRPAAGTDPS
;
A
#
# COMPACT_ATOMS: atom_id res chain seq x y z
N MET A 1 -26.58 -12.84 9.14
CA MET A 1 -25.51 -13.63 8.53
C MET A 1 -24.61 -12.62 7.84
N ILE A 2 -23.41 -12.38 8.38
CA ILE A 2 -22.53 -11.27 7.97
C ILE A 2 -21.85 -11.69 6.66
N GLY A 3 -22.07 -10.94 5.59
CA GLY A 3 -21.21 -10.96 4.40
C GLY A 3 -19.95 -10.17 4.70
N PHE A 4 -18.89 -10.87 5.11
CA PHE A 4 -17.53 -10.35 5.05
C PHE A 4 -17.00 -10.65 3.65
N ASP A 5 -17.55 -9.94 2.66
CA ASP A 5 -16.91 -9.82 1.36
C ASP A 5 -15.80 -8.76 1.51
N ASP A 6 -14.72 -9.16 2.19
CA ASP A 6 -13.41 -8.52 2.10
C ASP A 6 -12.83 -8.93 0.73
N ASP A 7 -13.44 -8.39 -0.32
CA ASP A 7 -12.98 -8.49 -1.69
C ASP A 7 -11.70 -7.65 -1.77
N LEU A 8 -10.60 -8.32 -1.43
CA LEU A 8 -9.17 -8.04 -1.54
C LEU A 8 -8.77 -6.82 -2.42
N ASP A 9 -9.15 -5.59 -2.06
CA ASP A 9 -8.66 -4.37 -2.70
C ASP A 9 -7.16 -4.30 -2.35
N VAL A 10 -6.31 -4.65 -3.31
CA VAL A 10 -4.86 -4.52 -3.16
C VAL A 10 -4.60 -3.07 -2.75
N PRO A 11 -3.93 -2.83 -1.61
CA PRO A 11 -3.76 -1.48 -1.08
C PRO A 11 -3.15 -0.58 -2.15
N ARG A 12 -3.86 0.47 -2.57
CA ARG A 12 -3.42 1.35 -3.66
C ARG A 12 -2.55 2.51 -3.19
N CYS A 13 -1.65 2.95 -4.05
CA CYS A 13 -0.82 4.12 -3.81
C CYS A 13 -1.68 5.39 -3.51
N SER A 14 -1.31 6.12 -2.47
CA SER A 14 -1.98 7.35 -2.03
C SER A 14 -1.66 8.57 -2.90
N ARG A 15 -0.74 8.45 -3.86
CA ARG A 15 -0.45 9.51 -4.83
C ARG A 15 -1.68 9.73 -5.70
N ALA A 16 -2.15 10.98 -5.76
CA ALA A 16 -3.27 11.35 -6.61
C ALA A 16 -3.03 10.94 -8.07
N GLY A 17 -3.96 10.19 -8.65
CA GLY A 17 -3.88 9.69 -10.02
C GLY A 17 -3.07 8.40 -10.20
N CYS A 18 -2.35 7.93 -9.17
CA CYS A 18 -1.68 6.64 -9.22
C CYS A 18 -2.68 5.51 -8.92
N ARG A 19 -2.55 4.39 -9.62
CA ARG A 19 -3.37 3.19 -9.44
C ARG A 19 -2.55 1.94 -9.14
N GLU A 20 -1.23 2.09 -9.02
CA GLU A 20 -0.31 1.00 -8.73
C GLU A 20 -0.49 0.46 -7.31
N ASP A 21 -0.15 -0.81 -7.15
CA ASP A 21 -0.18 -1.51 -5.88
C ASP A 21 0.87 -0.95 -4.93
N ALA A 22 0.45 -0.67 -3.70
CA ALA A 22 1.30 -0.18 -2.66
C ALA A 22 2.09 -1.32 -2.03
N GLN A 23 3.39 -1.10 -1.92
CA GLN A 23 4.36 -1.99 -1.29
C GLN A 23 4.97 -1.36 -0.04
N TRP A 24 4.63 -0.10 0.24
CA TRP A 24 5.14 0.67 1.36
C TRP A 24 4.02 1.37 2.13
N ARG A 25 4.13 1.34 3.47
CA ARG A 25 3.35 2.15 4.40
C ARG A 25 4.19 3.35 4.84
N ILE A 26 3.61 4.54 4.80
CA ILE A 26 4.24 5.78 5.23
C ILE A 26 3.41 6.36 6.39
N ASP A 27 3.95 6.29 7.59
CA ASP A 27 3.33 6.84 8.79
C ASP A 27 3.91 8.24 9.07
N TRP A 28 3.05 9.25 9.17
CA TRP A 28 3.48 10.64 9.31
C TRP A 28 2.60 11.44 10.25
N ARG A 29 3.13 12.54 10.78
CA ARG A 29 2.40 13.45 11.69
C ARG A 29 2.41 14.88 11.17
N ASN A 30 1.31 15.60 11.39
CA ASN A 30 1.25 17.05 11.18
C ASN A 30 1.30 17.78 12.54
N PRO A 31 2.48 18.20 13.02
CA PRO A 31 2.61 18.88 14.31
C PRO A 31 1.97 20.28 14.34
N ARG A 32 1.56 20.82 13.18
CA ARG A 32 0.99 22.16 13.08
C ARG A 32 -0.50 22.25 13.40
N ILE A 33 -1.22 21.11 13.45
CA ILE A 33 -2.69 21.09 13.55
C ILE A 33 -3.19 20.22 14.73
N HIS A 34 -2.38 19.29 15.25
CA HIS A 34 -2.80 18.38 16.31
C HIS A 34 -1.75 18.25 17.42
N THR A 35 -2.20 17.91 18.63
CA THR A 35 -1.36 17.34 19.69
C THR A 35 -0.72 16.03 19.19
N ALA A 36 0.43 15.64 19.76
CA ALA A 36 1.39 14.69 19.19
C ALA A 36 0.84 13.28 18.86
N ASP A 37 -0.37 12.95 19.28
CA ASP A 37 -0.93 11.59 19.28
C ASP A 37 -1.54 11.17 17.94
N ARG A 38 -1.73 12.08 16.98
CA ARG A 38 -2.39 11.76 15.71
C ARG A 38 -1.40 11.46 14.59
N VAL A 39 -1.23 10.16 14.30
CA VAL A 39 -0.51 9.64 13.13
C VAL A 39 -1.48 9.45 11.97
N LYS A 40 -1.06 9.86 10.77
CA LYS A 40 -1.72 9.55 9.50
C LYS A 40 -0.90 8.52 8.76
N THR A 41 -1.58 7.64 8.02
CA THR A 41 -0.94 6.61 7.21
C THR A 41 -1.25 6.83 5.74
N TRP A 42 -0.21 6.83 4.92
CA TRP A 42 -0.28 6.77 3.46
C TRP A 42 0.31 5.45 2.96
N LEU A 43 -0.10 5.06 1.77
CA LEU A 43 0.39 3.87 1.07
C LEU A 43 1.14 4.32 -0.18
N ALA A 44 2.21 3.63 -0.56
CA ALA A 44 3.03 4.01 -1.71
C ALA A 44 3.50 2.79 -2.52
N CYS A 45 3.45 2.91 -3.84
CA CYS A 45 4.13 1.99 -4.74
C CYS A 45 5.64 2.32 -4.80
N PRO A 46 6.49 1.44 -5.35
CA PRO A 46 7.93 1.66 -5.44
C PRO A 46 8.33 2.96 -6.15
N GLU A 47 7.55 3.39 -7.14
CA GLU A 47 7.81 4.61 -7.88
C GLU A 47 7.60 5.88 -7.04
N HIS A 48 6.66 5.84 -6.09
CA HIS A 48 6.18 7.04 -5.38
C HIS A 48 6.59 7.11 -3.91
N VAL A 49 7.19 6.06 -3.35
CA VAL A 49 7.60 6.02 -1.94
C VAL A 49 8.58 7.15 -1.59
N GLU A 50 9.60 7.36 -2.44
CA GLU A 50 10.60 8.41 -2.19
C GLU A 50 9.99 9.80 -2.36
N TYR A 51 9.22 10.02 -3.42
CA TYR A 51 8.52 11.27 -3.66
C TYR A 51 7.65 11.69 -2.46
N LEU A 52 6.85 10.78 -1.90
CA LEU A 52 5.97 11.08 -0.77
C LEU A 52 6.76 11.33 0.52
N ARG A 53 7.86 10.60 0.73
CA ARG A 53 8.78 10.81 1.85
C ARG A 53 9.42 12.20 1.77
N GLU A 54 9.98 12.58 0.62
CA GLU A 54 10.59 13.88 0.40
C GLU A 54 9.59 15.03 0.58
N PHE A 55 8.36 14.85 0.08
CA PHE A 55 7.28 15.81 0.25
C PHE A 55 6.99 16.10 1.73
N LEU A 56 6.97 15.07 2.59
CA LEU A 56 6.77 15.21 4.03
C LEU A 56 8.01 15.80 4.72
N GLY A 57 9.20 15.34 4.34
CA GLY A 57 10.48 15.84 4.87
C GLY A 57 10.71 17.32 4.60
N ALA A 58 10.36 17.81 3.41
CA ALA A 58 10.45 19.23 3.05
C ALA A 58 9.52 20.14 3.87
N ARG A 59 8.60 19.57 4.65
CA ARG A 59 7.67 20.28 5.55
C ARG A 59 8.02 20.10 7.04
N ASP A 60 9.17 19.47 7.32
CA ASP A 60 9.60 19.09 8.67
C ASP A 60 8.56 18.21 9.39
N PHE A 61 7.81 17.40 8.64
CA PHE A 61 6.85 16.47 9.22
C PHE A 61 7.57 15.17 9.62
N PRO A 62 7.43 14.72 10.88
CA PRO A 62 7.93 13.41 11.27
C PRO A 62 7.31 12.33 10.39
N VAL A 63 8.15 11.50 9.77
CA VAL A 63 7.75 10.45 8.82
C VAL A 63 8.56 9.18 9.08
N ALA A 64 7.91 8.03 8.99
CA ALA A 64 8.52 6.71 9.02
C ALA A 64 7.96 5.87 7.87
N VAL A 65 8.82 5.08 7.23
CA VAL A 65 8.48 4.25 6.07
C VAL A 65 8.72 2.79 6.41
N PHE A 66 7.74 1.94 6.12
CA PHE A 66 7.75 0.51 6.38
C PHE A 66 7.35 -0.24 5.11
N ALA A 67 7.91 -1.44 4.89
CA ALA A 67 7.41 -2.32 3.85
C ALA A 67 6.00 -2.82 4.25
N LEU A 68 5.07 -2.80 3.30
CA LEU A 68 3.84 -3.58 3.39
C LEU A 68 4.24 -5.02 3.06
N GLU A 69 4.06 -5.93 4.01
CA GLU A 69 4.11 -7.35 3.70
C GLU A 69 2.94 -7.62 2.76
N ALA A 70 3.22 -7.71 1.46
CA ALA A 70 2.25 -8.24 0.51
C ALA A 70 1.94 -9.65 0.97
N ALA A 71 0.66 -9.95 1.23
CA ALA A 71 0.24 -11.35 1.34
C ALA A 71 0.78 -12.05 0.09
N PRO A 72 1.59 -13.11 0.23
CA PRO A 72 2.17 -13.76 -0.94
C PRO A 72 1.03 -14.18 -1.85
N ASP A 73 1.03 -13.68 -3.09
CA ASP A 73 0.16 -14.18 -4.15
C ASP A 73 0.45 -15.69 -4.24
N THR A 74 -0.42 -16.47 -3.61
CA THR A 74 -0.30 -17.91 -3.61
C THR A 74 -1.15 -18.39 -4.77
N THR A 75 -0.74 -18.04 -5.99
CA THR A 75 -1.15 -18.79 -7.17
C THR A 75 -0.07 -19.86 -7.42
N PRO A 76 -0.18 -21.08 -6.86
CA PRO A 76 0.50 -22.19 -7.50
C PRO A 76 -0.22 -22.40 -8.83
N GLY A 77 0.44 -22.00 -9.91
CA GLY A 77 -0.02 -22.28 -11.27
C GLY A 77 -0.35 -23.77 -11.40
N ARG A 78 -1.62 -24.08 -11.61
CA ARG A 78 -2.04 -25.42 -12.03
C ARG A 78 -1.56 -25.59 -13.48
N PRO A 79 -0.63 -26.51 -13.80
CA PRO A 79 -0.33 -26.80 -15.19
C PRO A 79 -1.58 -27.33 -15.88
N ALA A 80 -1.78 -26.90 -17.13
CA ALA A 80 -2.89 -27.29 -17.98
C ALA A 80 -3.06 -28.81 -18.01
N ALA A 81 -4.22 -29.31 -17.58
CA ALA A 81 -4.66 -30.64 -17.96
C ALA A 81 -4.94 -30.57 -19.46
N GLY A 82 -3.99 -31.07 -20.26
CA GLY A 82 -4.17 -31.24 -21.69
C GLY A 82 -5.39 -32.10 -21.95
N THR A 83 -6.33 -31.57 -22.72
CA THR A 83 -7.34 -32.38 -23.38
C THR A 83 -6.68 -32.98 -24.61
N ASP A 84 -6.41 -34.28 -24.59
CA ASP A 84 -6.01 -35.03 -25.77
C ASP A 84 -7.29 -35.57 -26.46
N PRO A 85 -7.53 -35.25 -27.75
CA PRO A 85 -8.60 -35.87 -28.51
C PRO A 85 -8.07 -37.00 -29.41
N SER A 86 -8.28 -38.26 -29.01
CA SER A 86 -8.59 -39.40 -29.90
C SER A 86 -8.98 -40.65 -29.10
#